data_AF-A0A2V9JSA2-F1
#
_entry.id   AF-A0A2V9JSA2-F1
#
_cell.length_a   1.000
_cell.length_b   1.000
_cell.length_c   1.000
_cell.angle_alpha   90.00
_cell.angle_beta   90.00
_cell.angle_gamma   90.00
#
_symmetry.space_group_name_H-M   'P 1'
#
loop_
_entity.id
_entity.type
_entity.pdbx_description
1 polymer ?
#
loop_
_entity_poly.entity_id
_entity_poly.type
_entity_poly.pdbx_seq_one_letter_code
_entity_poly.pdbx_strand_id
1 'polypeptide(L)'
;MTLAAERRLRSGFTFNSYFTWSRLFTDSYESGSETNGLDFGGAQWIPTFQRARWKGNENHNPKLRWTTIWYADLPFGRGQRMGSAWTRPLDLVAGGWTTTGIFNVQSGWWVSPFYLGGTDPAGIGINSGSLDRIADGVRSNKDLQPKDFFLDPAAFVLPANNIGRFGNAGQHFMQEPAWWTFDFGIQKSFPITERLRFEFLCKVKNLFNHGFWGRQSTAGGLNYSNQATFGTMAGGFEGARNIGFLGRLAW
;
A
#
# COMPACT_ATOMS: atom_id res chain seq x y z
N MET A 1 -12.85 -4.58 -12.20
CA MET A 1 -12.70 -3.84 -13.46
C MET A 1 -11.25 -3.42 -13.58
N THR A 2 -10.65 -3.65 -14.74
CA THR A 2 -9.26 -3.27 -15.01
C THR A 2 -9.22 -2.48 -16.30
N LEU A 3 -8.48 -1.37 -16.29
CA LEU A 3 -8.22 -0.52 -17.44
C LEU A 3 -6.71 -0.47 -17.66
N ALA A 4 -6.31 -0.56 -18.91
CA ALA A 4 -4.91 -0.41 -19.33
C ALA A 4 -4.82 0.65 -20.42
N ALA A 5 -3.80 1.50 -20.31
CA ALA A 5 -3.45 2.48 -21.31
C ALA A 5 -1.95 2.38 -21.59
N GLU A 6 -1.61 2.08 -22.84
CA GLU A 6 -0.24 1.92 -23.29
C GLU A 6 -0.02 2.81 -24.51
N ARG A 7 1.10 3.52 -24.53
CA ARG A 7 1.46 4.32 -25.69
C ARG A 7 2.96 4.43 -25.84
N ARG A 8 3.41 4.22 -27.07
CA ARG A 8 4.77 4.52 -27.53
C ARG A 8 4.71 5.62 -28.57
N LEU A 9 5.27 6.78 -28.25
CA LEU A 9 5.39 7.91 -29.17
C LEU A 9 6.69 7.78 -29.98
N ARG A 10 6.66 8.32 -31.21
CA ARG A 10 7.84 8.41 -32.08
C ARG A 10 8.95 9.29 -31.49
N SER A 11 8.63 10.15 -30.53
CA SER A 11 9.54 11.09 -29.88
C SER A 11 10.32 10.52 -28.69
N GLY A 12 10.44 9.19 -28.55
CA GLY A 12 11.19 8.57 -27.44
C GLY A 12 10.44 8.50 -26.10
N PHE A 13 9.14 8.81 -26.09
CA PHE A 13 8.29 8.69 -24.89
C PHE A 13 7.44 7.41 -24.96
N THR A 14 7.54 6.59 -23.92
CA THR A 14 6.70 5.40 -23.74
C THR A 14 6.10 5.43 -22.35
N PHE A 15 4.80 5.13 -22.22
CA PHE A 15 4.18 4.94 -20.92
C PHE A 15 3.17 3.79 -20.94
N ASN A 16 3.08 3.11 -19.80
CA ASN A 16 2.09 2.09 -19.50
C ASN A 16 1.41 2.46 -18.19
N SER A 17 0.07 2.49 -18.18
CA SER A 17 -0.73 2.82 -17.00
C SER A 17 -1.81 1.76 -16.82
N TYR A 18 -1.84 1.16 -15.63
CA TYR A 18 -2.78 0.11 -15.25
C TYR A 18 -3.60 0.57 -14.06
N PHE A 19 -4.91 0.62 -14.23
CA PHE A 19 -5.87 0.98 -13.19
C PHE A 19 -6.78 -0.21 -12.91
N THR A 20 -6.88 -0.61 -11.66
CA THR A 20 -7.78 -1.67 -11.21
C THR A 20 -8.69 -1.12 -10.13
N TRP A 21 -10.00 -1.26 -10.35
CA TRP A 21 -11.02 -1.10 -9.33
C TRP A 21 -11.66 -2.45 -9.06
N SER A 22 -11.67 -2.86 -7.80
CA SER A 22 -12.25 -4.13 -7.39
C SER A 22 -13.13 -3.93 -6.16
N ARG A 23 -14.13 -4.79 -6.05
CA ARG A 23 -14.95 -4.92 -4.86
C ARG A 23 -15.19 -6.41 -4.68
N LEU A 24 -14.69 -6.95 -3.58
CA LEU A 24 -14.86 -8.34 -3.24
C LEU A 24 -15.43 -8.41 -1.83
N PHE A 25 -16.61 -9.02 -1.72
CA PHE A 25 -17.26 -9.32 -0.46
C PHE A 25 -17.21 -10.82 -0.26
N THR A 26 -16.78 -11.23 0.92
CA THR A 26 -16.64 -12.64 1.25
C THR A 26 -17.20 -12.93 2.64
N ASP A 27 -17.72 -14.12 2.82
CA ASP A 27 -18.04 -14.74 4.12
C ASP A 27 -17.04 -15.86 4.47
N SER A 28 -16.05 -16.10 3.59
CA SER A 28 -14.92 -17.01 3.76
C SER A 28 -13.60 -16.23 3.61
N TYR A 29 -12.79 -16.18 4.66
CA TYR A 29 -11.51 -15.47 4.64
C TYR A 29 -10.38 -16.48 4.62
N GLU A 30 -9.41 -16.27 3.74
CA GLU A 30 -8.24 -17.14 3.59
C GLU A 30 -7.10 -16.61 4.46
N SER A 31 -6.57 -17.49 5.32
CA SER A 31 -5.41 -17.23 6.18
C SER A 31 -4.22 -18.11 5.75
N GLY A 32 -4.01 -18.27 4.44
CA GLY A 32 -2.91 -19.10 3.89
C GLY A 32 -3.03 -20.60 4.17
N SER A 33 -4.17 -21.07 4.67
CA SER A 33 -4.57 -22.47 4.73
C SER A 33 -5.96 -22.63 4.12
N GLU A 34 -6.26 -23.80 3.54
CA GLU A 34 -7.57 -24.16 2.97
C GLU A 34 -8.70 -24.25 4.02
N THR A 35 -8.41 -23.82 5.25
CA THR A 35 -9.36 -23.73 6.34
C THR A 35 -10.09 -22.39 6.22
N ASN A 36 -11.37 -22.43 5.86
CA ASN A 36 -12.27 -21.28 6.00
C ASN A 36 -12.24 -20.81 7.47
N GLY A 37 -11.51 -19.74 7.78
CA GLY A 37 -11.30 -19.28 9.14
C GLY A 37 -11.09 -17.78 9.22
N LEU A 38 -11.87 -17.10 10.04
CA LEU A 38 -11.57 -15.72 10.46
C LEU A 38 -10.34 -15.77 11.37
N ASP A 39 -9.21 -15.23 10.92
CA ASP A 39 -8.01 -15.13 11.74
C ASP A 39 -8.09 -13.90 12.65
N PHE A 40 -8.52 -14.12 13.89
CA PHE A 40 -8.46 -13.14 14.97
C PHE A 40 -7.15 -13.23 15.75
N GLY A 41 -6.03 -13.59 15.12
CA GLY A 41 -4.74 -13.74 15.77
C GLY A 41 -4.55 -15.09 16.47
N GLY A 42 -5.10 -16.18 15.90
CA GLY A 42 -4.73 -17.54 16.29
C GLY A 42 -5.84 -18.50 16.77
N ALA A 43 -7.10 -18.07 16.91
CA ALA A 43 -8.22 -19.02 17.11
C ALA A 43 -9.18 -18.96 15.92
N GLN A 44 -9.20 -20.06 15.16
CA GLN A 44 -9.93 -20.20 13.91
C GLN A 44 -11.29 -20.85 14.18
N TRP A 45 -12.35 -20.06 14.38
CA TRP A 45 -13.70 -20.62 14.34
C TRP A 45 -14.73 -19.66 13.76
N ILE A 46 -15.44 -20.14 12.74
CA ILE A 46 -16.54 -19.44 12.06
C ILE A 46 -17.86 -19.85 12.72
N PRO A 47 -18.75 -18.90 13.04
CA PRO A 47 -20.15 -19.22 13.30
C PRO A 47 -20.82 -19.60 11.98
N THR A 48 -20.78 -20.88 11.62
CA THR A 48 -21.32 -21.41 10.35
C THR A 48 -22.82 -21.17 10.18
N PHE A 49 -23.51 -20.89 11.28
CA PHE A 49 -24.96 -20.65 11.35
C PHE A 49 -25.38 -19.19 11.05
N GLN A 50 -24.44 -18.23 10.95
CA GLN A 50 -24.76 -16.80 10.74
C GLN A 50 -23.95 -16.14 9.61
N ARG A 51 -23.75 -16.83 8.47
CA ARG A 51 -22.90 -16.35 7.36
C ARG A 51 -23.19 -14.92 6.87
N ALA A 52 -24.47 -14.54 6.81
CA ALA A 52 -24.87 -13.20 6.40
C ALA A 52 -24.29 -12.08 7.32
N ARG A 53 -24.12 -12.37 8.61
CA ARG A 53 -23.54 -11.44 9.60
C ARG A 53 -22.03 -11.30 9.45
N TRP A 54 -21.34 -12.36 9.02
CA TRP A 54 -19.88 -12.40 8.92
C TRP A 54 -19.35 -12.00 7.54
N LYS A 55 -20.25 -11.65 6.63
CA LYS A 55 -19.89 -11.12 5.31
C LYS A 55 -19.27 -9.74 5.43
N GLY A 56 -18.13 -9.55 4.79
CA GLY A 56 -17.35 -8.31 4.86
C GLY A 56 -16.46 -8.15 3.63
N ASN A 57 -15.67 -7.08 3.60
CA ASN A 57 -14.72 -6.87 2.50
C ASN A 57 -13.56 -7.87 2.60
N GLU A 58 -13.06 -8.34 1.46
CA GLU A 58 -11.84 -9.15 1.43
C GLU A 58 -10.62 -8.31 1.85
N ASN A 59 -9.87 -8.76 2.87
CA ASN A 59 -8.73 -8.03 3.42
C ASN A 59 -7.46 -8.17 2.57
N HIS A 60 -7.41 -9.10 1.61
CA HIS A 60 -6.33 -9.22 0.62
C HIS A 60 -6.62 -8.53 -0.71
N ASN A 61 -7.75 -7.83 -0.83
CA ASN A 61 -8.13 -7.14 -2.05
C ASN A 61 -8.31 -5.63 -1.81
N PRO A 62 -7.32 -4.79 -2.16
CA PRO A 62 -7.50 -3.35 -2.09
C PRO A 62 -8.54 -2.89 -3.13
N LYS A 63 -9.39 -1.95 -2.75
CA LYS A 63 -10.47 -1.42 -3.60
C LYS A 63 -9.97 -0.77 -4.90
N LEU A 64 -8.82 -0.10 -4.81
CA LEU A 64 -8.21 0.60 -5.94
C LEU A 64 -6.71 0.36 -5.94
N ARG A 65 -6.16 0.05 -7.12
CA ARG A 65 -4.73 0.07 -7.38
C ARG A 65 -4.47 0.73 -8.73
N TRP A 66 -3.52 1.64 -8.77
CA TRP A 66 -3.08 2.29 -10.00
C TRP A 66 -1.56 2.34 -10.05
N THR A 67 -1.00 1.82 -11.13
CA THR A 67 0.43 1.84 -11.42
C THR A 67 0.68 2.47 -12.78
N THR A 68 1.54 3.48 -12.83
CA THR A 68 2.01 4.09 -14.08
C THR A 68 3.52 3.98 -14.16
N ILE A 69 4.03 3.49 -15.29
CA ILE A 69 5.45 3.42 -15.59
C ILE A 69 5.68 4.23 -16.86
N TRP A 70 6.68 5.11 -16.86
CA TRP A 70 7.10 5.82 -18.06
C TRP A 70 8.60 5.74 -18.29
N TYR A 71 8.96 5.90 -19.55
CA TYR A 71 10.31 6.04 -20.07
C TYR A 71 10.29 7.18 -21.07
N ALA A 72 11.15 8.19 -20.91
CA ALA A 72 11.14 9.39 -21.72
C ALA A 72 12.56 9.87 -22.00
N ASP A 73 12.95 9.86 -23.28
CA ASP A 73 14.12 10.61 -23.72
C ASP A 73 13.81 12.12 -23.62
N LEU A 74 14.63 12.86 -22.89
CA LEU A 74 14.44 14.30 -22.75
C LEU A 74 14.71 14.98 -24.10
N PRO A 75 13.92 15.98 -24.50
CA PRO A 75 14.05 16.65 -25.79
C PRO A 75 15.23 17.64 -25.82
N PHE A 76 16.23 17.48 -24.95
CA PHE A 76 17.38 18.37 -24.81
C PHE A 76 18.61 17.79 -25.52
N GLY A 77 19.32 18.65 -26.23
CA GLY A 77 20.62 18.33 -26.82
C GLY A 77 20.72 18.67 -28.31
N ARG A 78 21.91 18.47 -28.85
CA ARG A 78 22.20 18.76 -30.25
C ARG A 78 21.38 17.84 -31.15
N GLY A 79 20.67 18.42 -32.13
CA GLY A 79 19.73 17.70 -33.00
C GLY A 79 18.39 17.31 -32.36
N GLN A 80 18.13 17.68 -31.10
CA GLN A 80 16.83 17.52 -30.45
C GLN A 80 15.95 18.76 -30.58
N ARG A 81 14.67 18.65 -30.20
CA ARG A 81 13.69 19.75 -30.27
C ARG A 81 14.11 20.97 -29.47
N MET A 82 14.76 20.78 -28.32
CA MET A 82 15.28 21.84 -27.46
C MET A 82 16.81 21.75 -27.44
N GLY A 83 17.50 22.84 -27.78
CA GLY A 83 18.97 22.87 -27.77
C GLY A 83 19.65 22.33 -29.03
N SER A 84 18.95 22.34 -30.17
CA SER A 84 19.47 21.88 -31.46
C SER A 84 20.82 22.49 -31.85
N ALA A 85 21.09 23.74 -31.43
CA ALA A 85 22.31 24.50 -31.69
C ALA A 85 23.28 24.57 -30.49
N TRP A 86 23.11 23.72 -29.46
CA TRP A 86 24.01 23.74 -28.29
C TRP A 86 25.46 23.45 -28.66
N THR A 87 26.37 24.13 -27.97
CA THR A 87 27.79 23.84 -28.05
C THR A 87 28.08 22.46 -27.44
N ARG A 88 29.16 21.82 -27.92
CA ARG A 88 29.52 20.45 -27.52
C ARG A 88 29.64 20.26 -25.99
N PRO A 89 30.21 21.20 -25.20
CA PRO A 89 30.24 21.07 -23.75
C PRO A 89 28.85 21.08 -23.10
N LEU A 90 27.96 21.96 -23.57
CA LEU A 90 26.60 22.08 -23.04
C LEU A 90 25.77 20.83 -23.34
N ASP A 91 25.90 20.28 -24.55
CA ASP A 91 25.27 19.03 -24.96
C ASP A 91 25.79 17.81 -24.16
N LEU A 92 27.10 17.78 -23.88
CA LEU A 92 27.70 16.73 -23.08
C LEU A 92 27.21 16.73 -21.63
N VAL A 93 26.82 17.87 -21.06
CA VAL A 93 26.27 17.95 -19.70
C VAL A 93 24.74 17.79 -19.70
N ALA A 94 24.02 18.52 -20.54
CA ALA A 94 22.56 18.67 -20.45
C ALA A 94 21.76 17.91 -21.53
N GLY A 95 22.41 17.43 -22.60
CA GLY A 95 21.74 16.70 -23.69
C GLY A 95 21.59 15.20 -23.42
N GLY A 96 20.73 14.49 -24.16
CA GLY A 96 20.75 13.01 -24.24
C GLY A 96 20.45 12.26 -22.93
N TRP A 97 19.76 12.91 -21.99
CA TRP A 97 19.28 12.27 -20.77
C TRP A 97 17.97 11.53 -21.05
N THR A 98 17.83 10.36 -20.45
CA THR A 98 16.56 9.63 -20.39
C THR A 98 16.06 9.61 -18.96
N THR A 99 14.78 9.86 -18.77
CA THR A 99 14.10 9.72 -17.49
C THR A 99 13.20 8.50 -17.46
N THR A 100 13.07 7.92 -16.28
CA THR A 100 12.10 6.85 -16.01
C THR A 100 11.35 7.20 -14.74
N GLY A 101 10.17 6.64 -14.59
CA GLY A 101 9.57 6.62 -13.28
C GLY A 101 8.40 5.68 -13.16
N ILE A 102 8.07 5.43 -11.90
CA ILE A 102 7.05 4.49 -11.48
C ILE A 102 6.22 5.22 -10.42
N PHE A 103 4.95 5.43 -10.73
CA PHE A 103 3.97 5.91 -9.78
C PHE A 103 3.08 4.74 -9.37
N ASN A 104 2.98 4.50 -8.07
CA ASN A 104 2.04 3.53 -7.50
C ASN A 104 1.12 4.25 -6.53
N VAL A 105 -0.17 3.95 -6.59
CA VAL A 105 -1.15 4.33 -5.58
C VAL A 105 -2.10 3.17 -5.33
N GLN A 106 -2.44 2.97 -4.07
CA GLN A 106 -3.36 1.92 -3.67
C GLN A 106 -4.20 2.39 -2.49
N SER A 107 -5.48 2.02 -2.48
CA SER A 107 -6.29 2.13 -1.28
C SER A 107 -5.73 1.25 -0.16
N GLY A 108 -5.93 1.65 1.09
CA GLY A 108 -5.56 0.81 2.22
C GLY A 108 -6.36 -0.48 2.29
N TRP A 109 -5.88 -1.38 3.14
CA TRP A 109 -6.48 -2.69 3.36
C TRP A 109 -7.75 -2.57 4.21
N TRP A 110 -8.63 -3.56 4.10
CA TRP A 110 -9.81 -3.64 4.95
C TRP A 110 -9.48 -4.39 6.24
N VAL A 111 -9.86 -3.81 7.37
CA VAL A 111 -9.54 -4.32 8.70
C VAL A 111 -10.72 -4.18 9.67
N SER A 112 -10.66 -4.97 10.74
CA SER A 112 -11.58 -4.92 11.87
C SER A 112 -10.81 -5.20 13.16
N PRO A 113 -11.18 -4.57 14.28
CA PRO A 113 -10.51 -4.82 15.54
C PRO A 113 -10.99 -6.15 16.13
N PHE A 114 -10.15 -6.75 16.95
CA PHE A 114 -10.39 -8.07 17.54
C PHE A 114 -9.88 -8.12 18.96
N TYR A 115 -10.24 -9.16 19.70
CA TYR A 115 -9.68 -9.45 21.01
C TYR A 115 -9.12 -10.87 21.06
N LEU A 116 -8.13 -11.06 21.93
CA LEU A 116 -7.48 -12.32 22.27
C LEU A 116 -7.51 -12.54 23.78
N GLY A 117 -8.13 -13.60 24.25
CA GLY A 117 -8.29 -13.92 25.67
C GLY A 117 -9.32 -13.05 26.40
N GLY A 118 -9.54 -13.36 27.68
CA GLY A 118 -10.31 -12.53 28.62
C GLY A 118 -11.82 -12.79 28.67
N THR A 119 -12.46 -13.22 27.59
CA THR A 119 -13.92 -13.51 27.57
C THR A 119 -14.25 -14.61 26.55
N ASP A 120 -15.26 -15.43 26.84
CA ASP A 120 -15.92 -16.39 25.93
C ASP A 120 -17.42 -16.03 25.81
N PRO A 121 -17.77 -15.04 24.98
CA PRO A 121 -19.13 -14.52 24.90
C PRO A 121 -20.15 -15.54 24.40
N ALA A 122 -19.70 -16.51 23.60
CA ALA A 122 -20.56 -17.56 23.06
C ALA A 122 -20.69 -18.77 23.99
N GLY A 123 -19.79 -18.94 24.97
CA GLY A 123 -19.78 -20.06 25.90
C GLY A 123 -19.37 -21.38 25.24
N ILE A 124 -18.48 -21.33 24.26
CA ILE A 124 -18.08 -22.47 23.42
C ILE A 124 -16.60 -22.85 23.59
N GLY A 125 -15.93 -22.31 24.60
CA GLY A 125 -14.50 -22.52 24.86
C GLY A 125 -13.59 -21.74 23.90
N ILE A 126 -14.08 -20.64 23.30
CA ILE A 126 -13.30 -19.79 22.40
C ILE A 126 -13.20 -18.39 22.99
N ASN A 127 -11.97 -18.00 23.34
CA ASN A 127 -11.73 -16.76 24.06
C ASN A 127 -11.19 -15.64 23.15
N SER A 128 -11.50 -15.64 21.85
CA SER A 128 -11.11 -14.59 20.92
C SER A 128 -12.20 -14.32 19.89
N GLY A 129 -12.18 -13.15 19.26
CA GLY A 129 -13.15 -12.82 18.23
C GLY A 129 -13.35 -11.33 18.00
N SER A 130 -14.51 -11.00 17.42
CA SER A 130 -14.96 -9.62 17.20
C SER A 130 -15.42 -8.95 18.48
N LEU A 131 -15.18 -7.65 18.60
CA LEU A 131 -15.68 -6.80 19.68
C LEU A 131 -17.17 -6.50 19.54
N ASP A 132 -17.77 -5.92 20.58
CA ASP A 132 -19.02 -5.18 20.45
C ASP A 132 -18.70 -3.73 20.04
N ARG A 133 -19.25 -3.31 18.91
CA ARG A 133 -19.20 -1.96 18.37
C ARG A 133 -20.42 -1.19 18.84
N ILE A 134 -20.21 -0.14 19.63
CA ILE A 134 -21.24 0.70 20.25
C ILE A 134 -21.38 2.07 19.56
N ALA A 135 -20.44 2.43 18.69
CA ALA A 135 -20.47 3.62 17.84
C ALA A 135 -19.78 3.33 16.49
N ASP A 136 -19.73 4.30 15.57
CA ASP A 136 -19.10 4.09 14.25
C ASP A 136 -17.65 3.63 14.39
N GLY A 137 -16.87 4.27 15.26
CA GLY A 137 -15.51 3.84 15.56
C GLY A 137 -14.48 4.10 14.45
N VAL A 138 -14.90 4.68 13.32
CA VAL A 138 -14.02 5.16 12.25
C VAL A 138 -13.79 6.65 12.45
N ARG A 139 -12.54 7.04 12.67
CA ARG A 139 -12.11 8.45 12.70
C ARG A 139 -11.87 8.95 11.29
N SER A 140 -12.24 10.20 11.04
CA SER A 140 -12.00 10.85 9.75
C SER A 140 -10.50 11.04 9.52
N ASN A 141 -10.04 10.65 8.33
CA ASN A 141 -8.64 10.74 7.93
C ASN A 141 -8.07 12.17 7.96
N LYS A 142 -8.94 13.20 7.95
CA LYS A 142 -8.58 14.63 8.00
C LYS A 142 -8.01 15.08 9.35
N ASP A 143 -8.32 14.35 10.42
CA ASP A 143 -8.00 14.72 11.80
C ASP A 143 -6.84 13.89 12.38
N LEU A 144 -6.24 13.00 11.56
CA LEU A 144 -5.22 12.06 12.01
C LEU A 144 -3.82 12.59 11.69
N GLN A 145 -2.99 12.74 12.73
CA GLN A 145 -1.54 12.80 12.54
C GLN A 145 -1.06 11.47 11.96
N PRO A 146 0.14 11.41 11.34
CA PRO A 146 0.69 10.15 10.81
C PRO A 146 0.68 8.98 11.80
N LYS A 147 0.61 9.21 13.11
CA LYS A 147 0.60 8.21 14.18
C LYS A 147 -0.79 7.82 14.71
N ASP A 148 -1.82 8.62 14.44
CA ASP A 148 -3.15 8.41 15.01
C ASP A 148 -3.92 7.45 14.09
N PHE A 149 -4.30 6.29 14.63
CA PHE A 149 -5.05 5.30 13.84
C PHE A 149 -6.44 5.84 13.55
N PHE A 150 -7.03 5.44 12.41
CA PHE A 150 -8.39 5.78 12.00
C PHE A 150 -9.48 5.10 12.84
N LEU A 151 -9.14 4.57 14.01
CA LEU A 151 -9.99 3.81 14.91
C LEU A 151 -10.22 4.66 16.15
N ASP A 152 -11.46 4.74 16.60
CA ASP A 152 -11.78 5.29 17.90
C ASP A 152 -11.93 4.15 18.93
N PRO A 153 -10.99 4.00 19.89
CA PRO A 153 -11.07 2.94 20.90
C PRO A 153 -12.38 2.93 21.69
N ALA A 154 -12.94 4.11 21.96
CA ALA A 154 -14.17 4.27 22.75
C ALA A 154 -15.42 3.70 22.05
N ALA A 155 -15.35 3.42 20.75
CA ALA A 155 -16.44 2.81 20.00
C ALA A 155 -16.52 1.29 20.16
N PHE A 156 -15.56 0.67 20.85
CA PHE A 156 -15.46 -0.78 20.99
C PHE A 156 -15.41 -1.19 22.44
N VAL A 157 -16.13 -2.26 22.76
CA VAL A 157 -16.18 -2.84 24.09
C VAL A 157 -15.99 -4.34 23.98
N LEU A 158 -15.32 -4.92 24.97
CA LEU A 158 -15.20 -6.37 25.08
C LEU A 158 -16.59 -6.97 25.37
N PRO A 159 -17.07 -7.95 24.59
CA PRO A 159 -18.38 -8.54 24.86
C PRO A 159 -18.37 -9.28 26.20
N ALA A 160 -19.47 -9.20 26.94
CA ALA A 160 -19.60 -9.91 28.22
C ALA A 160 -19.54 -11.43 28.01
N ASN A 161 -19.03 -12.14 29.02
CA ASN A 161 -18.85 -13.58 28.98
C ASN A 161 -20.21 -14.31 29.00
N ASN A 162 -20.32 -15.47 28.33
CA ASN A 162 -21.51 -16.34 28.34
C ASN A 162 -22.85 -15.65 27.98
N ILE A 163 -22.83 -14.65 27.10
CA ILE A 163 -24.04 -13.99 26.59
C ILE A 163 -24.73 -14.77 25.45
N GLY A 164 -24.21 -15.94 25.09
CA GLY A 164 -24.77 -16.80 24.04
C GLY A 164 -24.61 -16.23 22.63
N ARG A 165 -23.69 -15.28 22.42
CA ARG A 165 -23.40 -14.70 21.10
C ARG A 165 -21.96 -14.22 21.02
N PHE A 166 -21.44 -14.14 19.80
CA PHE A 166 -20.21 -13.40 19.50
C PHE A 166 -20.43 -11.88 19.51
N GLY A 167 -19.34 -11.12 19.52
CA GLY A 167 -19.38 -9.66 19.41
C GLY A 167 -20.05 -9.18 18.13
N ASN A 168 -20.70 -8.02 18.17
CA ASN A 168 -21.55 -7.52 17.09
C ASN A 168 -20.80 -6.79 15.96
N ALA A 169 -19.50 -6.50 16.12
CA ALA A 169 -18.73 -5.82 15.10
C ALA A 169 -18.64 -6.68 13.82
N GLY A 170 -18.95 -6.08 12.68
CA GLY A 170 -18.77 -6.72 11.38
C GLY A 170 -17.29 -7.02 11.09
N GLN A 171 -17.04 -7.74 10.01
CA GLN A 171 -15.68 -8.02 9.54
C GLN A 171 -15.22 -7.00 8.52
N HIS A 172 -13.94 -6.62 8.59
CA HIS A 172 -13.24 -5.83 7.57
C HIS A 172 -14.05 -4.62 7.09
N PHE A 173 -14.69 -3.92 8.03
CA PHE A 173 -15.60 -2.81 7.76
C PHE A 173 -14.89 -1.45 7.71
N MET A 174 -13.65 -1.38 8.18
CA MET A 174 -12.85 -0.16 8.17
C MET A 174 -11.74 -0.27 7.14
N GLN A 175 -11.39 0.85 6.53
CA GLN A 175 -10.34 0.91 5.52
C GLN A 175 -9.14 1.68 6.05
N GLU A 176 -7.96 1.08 5.94
CA GLU A 176 -6.70 1.75 6.24
C GLU A 176 -6.45 2.94 5.29
N PRO A 177 -5.58 3.88 5.69
CA PRO A 177 -5.18 4.97 4.81
C PRO A 177 -4.62 4.44 3.47
N ALA A 178 -4.96 5.15 2.39
CA ALA A 178 -4.33 4.90 1.10
C ALA A 178 -2.84 5.24 1.16
N TRP A 179 -2.04 4.57 0.32
CA TRP A 179 -0.62 4.86 0.18
C TRP A 179 -0.28 5.10 -1.27
N TRP A 180 0.79 5.86 -1.48
CA TRP A 180 1.34 6.10 -2.81
C TRP A 180 2.85 6.28 -2.72
N THR A 181 3.52 5.90 -3.80
CA THR A 181 4.96 6.06 -3.97
C THR A 181 5.26 6.56 -5.38
N PHE A 182 6.32 7.35 -5.49
CA PHE A 182 6.83 7.83 -6.76
C PHE A 182 8.33 7.59 -6.82
N ASP A 183 8.74 6.65 -7.66
CA ASP A 183 10.12 6.34 -7.92
C ASP A 183 10.54 7.00 -9.23
N PHE A 184 11.74 7.57 -9.25
CA PHE A 184 12.26 8.32 -10.37
C PHE A 184 13.67 7.85 -10.73
N GLY A 185 13.94 7.76 -12.02
CA GLY A 185 15.27 7.44 -12.53
C GLY A 185 15.68 8.43 -13.60
N ILE A 186 16.97 8.71 -13.65
CA ILE A 186 17.58 9.49 -14.73
C ILE A 186 18.88 8.84 -15.15
N GLN A 187 19.08 8.68 -16.46
CA GLN A 187 20.24 7.99 -17.01
C GLN A 187 20.79 8.68 -18.26
N LYS A 188 22.08 8.52 -18.49
CA LYS A 188 22.77 9.01 -19.68
C LYS A 188 23.98 8.14 -20.00
N SER A 189 24.26 7.99 -21.29
CA SER A 189 25.51 7.40 -21.77
C SER A 189 26.44 8.49 -22.29
N PHE A 190 27.67 8.51 -21.80
CA PHE A 190 28.73 9.42 -22.17
C PHE A 190 29.72 8.67 -23.06
N PRO A 191 29.84 9.02 -24.35
CA PRO A 191 30.88 8.46 -25.20
C PRO A 191 32.24 9.02 -24.77
N ILE A 192 33.18 8.13 -24.40
CA ILE A 192 34.57 8.50 -24.07
C ILE A 192 35.44 8.36 -25.33
N THR A 193 35.36 7.20 -25.98
CA THR A 193 35.98 6.91 -27.28
C THR A 193 34.96 6.25 -28.21
N GLU A 194 35.37 5.87 -29.41
CA GLU A 194 34.51 5.15 -30.36
C GLU A 194 34.06 3.77 -29.85
N ARG A 195 34.84 3.18 -28.94
CA ARG A 195 34.57 1.87 -28.34
C ARG A 195 34.09 2.01 -26.89
N LEU A 196 34.64 2.96 -26.15
CA LEU A 196 34.37 3.09 -24.71
C LEU A 196 33.26 4.12 -24.44
N ARG A 197 32.23 3.70 -23.69
CA ARG A 197 31.21 4.59 -23.14
C ARG A 197 31.05 4.40 -21.64
N PHE A 198 30.73 5.49 -20.94
CA PHE A 198 30.37 5.48 -19.53
C PHE A 198 28.86 5.69 -19.39
N GLU A 199 28.18 4.77 -18.74
CA GLU A 199 26.75 4.84 -18.48
C GLU A 199 26.53 5.22 -17.02
N PHE A 200 25.83 6.34 -16.84
CA PHE A 200 25.44 6.84 -15.54
C PHE A 200 23.94 6.67 -15.34
N LEU A 201 23.56 6.22 -14.15
CA LEU A 201 22.17 6.05 -13.73
C LEU A 201 22.03 6.51 -12.29
N CYS A 202 21.10 7.44 -12.06
CA CYS A 202 20.64 7.82 -10.75
C CYS A 202 19.21 7.31 -10.56
N LYS A 203 18.95 6.64 -9.44
CA LYS A 203 17.62 6.16 -9.04
C LYS A 203 17.27 6.76 -7.69
N VAL A 204 16.08 7.33 -7.60
CA VAL A 204 15.50 7.84 -6.37
C VAL A 204 14.22 7.06 -6.11
N LYS A 205 14.22 6.22 -5.08
CA LYS A 205 13.00 5.61 -4.56
C LYS A 205 12.31 6.59 -3.62
N ASN A 206 10.99 6.69 -3.74
CA ASN A 206 10.17 7.67 -3.03
C ASN A 206 10.72 9.11 -3.12
N LEU A 207 10.71 9.67 -4.33
CA LEU A 207 11.22 11.01 -4.63
C LEU A 207 10.69 12.09 -3.68
N PHE A 208 9.41 12.01 -3.32
CA PHE A 208 8.73 12.97 -2.45
C PHE A 208 8.90 12.68 -0.96
N ASN A 209 9.58 11.60 -0.58
CA ASN A 209 9.72 11.16 0.80
C ASN A 209 8.37 11.04 1.52
N HIS A 210 7.34 10.61 0.77
CA HIS A 210 6.01 10.38 1.30
C HIS A 210 5.98 9.09 2.10
N GLY A 211 5.82 9.22 3.41
CA GLY A 211 5.67 8.10 4.32
C GLY A 211 4.36 7.37 4.17
N PHE A 212 4.39 6.06 4.34
CA PHE A 212 3.16 5.30 4.51
C PHE A 212 3.33 4.19 5.53
N TRP A 213 2.20 3.72 6.04
CA TRP A 213 2.13 2.63 7.00
C TRP A 213 1.67 1.38 6.25
N GLY A 214 2.48 0.33 6.31
CA GLY A 214 2.13 -0.95 5.72
C GLY A 214 1.09 -1.69 6.56
N ARG A 215 0.53 -2.77 6.02
CA ARG A 215 -0.43 -3.65 6.69
C ARG A 215 0.11 -4.23 8.02
N GLN A 216 1.42 -4.40 8.14
CA GLN A 216 2.04 -4.87 9.39
C GLN A 216 1.97 -3.83 10.50
N SER A 217 1.87 -2.55 10.16
CA SER A 217 1.82 -1.45 11.13
C SER A 217 0.47 -1.30 11.82
N THR A 218 -0.56 -1.97 11.32
CA THR A 218 -1.91 -1.90 11.88
C THR A 218 -2.26 -3.10 12.75
N ALA A 219 -1.54 -4.23 12.63
CA ALA A 219 -1.83 -5.46 13.35
C ALA A 219 -1.85 -5.29 14.88
N GLY A 220 -0.87 -4.54 15.44
CA GLY A 220 -0.82 -4.24 16.88
C GLY A 220 -1.89 -3.25 17.35
N GLY A 221 -2.37 -2.38 16.45
CA GLY A 221 -3.41 -1.38 16.71
C GLY A 221 -4.84 -1.92 16.73
N LEU A 222 -5.04 -3.11 16.16
CA LEU A 222 -6.35 -3.75 16.04
C LEU A 222 -6.67 -4.71 17.20
N ASN A 223 -5.67 -5.10 18.00
CA ASN A 223 -5.84 -6.01 19.12
C ASN A 223 -6.29 -5.26 20.39
N TYR A 224 -7.57 -5.35 20.71
CA TYR A 224 -8.18 -4.78 21.90
C TYR A 224 -7.60 -5.33 23.21
N SER A 225 -7.06 -6.54 23.21
CA SER A 225 -6.43 -7.09 24.42
C SER A 225 -5.15 -6.37 24.80
N ASN A 226 -4.56 -5.60 23.87
CA ASN A 226 -3.44 -4.70 24.17
C ASN A 226 -3.91 -3.23 24.18
N GLN A 227 -4.48 -2.82 25.31
CA GLN A 227 -5.00 -1.45 25.50
C GLN A 227 -3.93 -0.35 25.33
N ALA A 228 -2.64 -0.67 25.49
CA ALA A 228 -1.57 0.32 25.34
C ALA A 228 -1.33 0.73 23.87
N THR A 229 -1.66 -0.15 22.93
CA THR A 229 -1.46 0.09 21.48
C THR A 229 -2.76 0.09 20.70
N PHE A 230 -3.88 -0.27 21.31
CA PHE A 230 -5.18 -0.31 20.64
C PHE A 230 -5.57 1.08 20.11
N GLY A 231 -5.91 1.15 18.82
CA GLY A 231 -6.17 2.41 18.14
C GLY A 231 -4.92 3.24 17.83
N THR A 232 -3.75 2.62 17.76
CA THR A 232 -2.50 3.27 17.29
C THR A 232 -1.91 2.53 16.08
N MET A 233 -1.32 3.26 15.13
CA MET A 233 -0.51 2.63 14.07
C MET A 233 0.90 2.44 14.62
N ALA A 234 1.27 1.19 14.90
CA ALA A 234 2.52 0.81 15.53
C ALA A 234 3.20 -0.31 14.72
N GLY A 235 3.90 0.10 13.66
CA GLY A 235 4.87 -0.73 12.94
C GLY A 235 5.67 0.12 11.96
N GLY A 236 6.72 -0.44 11.36
CA GLY A 236 7.69 0.31 10.58
C GLY A 236 7.04 1.28 9.59
N PHE A 237 7.38 2.56 9.72
CA PHE A 237 7.14 3.56 8.70
C PHE A 237 7.91 3.13 7.45
N GLU A 238 7.20 2.79 6.37
CA GLU A 238 7.82 2.40 5.12
C GLU A 238 7.97 3.59 4.18
N GLY A 239 8.96 3.47 3.29
CA GLY A 239 9.20 4.48 2.26
C GLY A 239 10.14 5.62 2.68
N ALA A 240 11.20 5.37 3.44
CA ALA A 240 12.29 6.36 3.47
C ALA A 240 12.84 6.57 2.05
N ARG A 241 13.10 7.82 1.67
CA ARG A 241 13.72 8.12 0.38
C ARG A 241 15.10 7.48 0.29
N ASN A 242 15.32 6.72 -0.77
CA ASN A 242 16.60 6.09 -1.06
C ASN A 242 17.15 6.60 -2.38
N ILE A 243 18.40 7.06 -2.38
CA ILE A 243 19.08 7.58 -3.56
C ILE A 243 20.25 6.66 -3.87
N GLY A 244 20.27 6.11 -5.07
CA GLY A 244 21.32 5.22 -5.55
C GLY A 244 21.92 5.74 -6.85
N PHE A 245 23.24 5.63 -6.96
CA PHE A 245 23.98 5.96 -8.17
C PHE A 245 24.64 4.69 -8.70
N LEU A 246 24.65 4.53 -10.02
CA LEU A 246 25.35 3.45 -10.71
C LEU A 246 26.14 4.06 -11.87
N GLY A 247 27.42 3.72 -11.91
CA GLY A 247 28.30 3.98 -13.04
C GLY A 247 28.76 2.66 -13.65
N ARG A 248 28.69 2.54 -14.97
CA ARG A 248 29.20 1.38 -15.71
C ARG A 248 30.05 1.83 -16.89
N LEU A 249 31.24 1.25 -17.04
CA LEU A 249 32.02 1.35 -18.26
C LEU A 249 31.62 0.19 -19.19
N ALA A 250 31.31 0.52 -20.44
CA ALA A 250 31.00 -0.45 -21.49
C ALA A 250 31.93 -0.21 -22.69
N TRP A 251 32.50 -1.29 -23.23
CA TRP A 251 33.36 -1.30 -24.42
C TRP A 251 32.64 -1.95 -25.61
#